data_AF-C0Z329-F1
#
_entry.id   AF-C0Z329-F1
#
_cell.length_a   1.000
_cell.length_b   1.000
_cell.length_c   1.000
_cell.angle_alpha   90.00
_cell.angle_beta   90.00
_cell.angle_gamma   90.00
#
_symmetry.space_group_name_H-M   'P 1'
#
loop_
_entity.id
_entity.type
_entity.pdbx_description
1 polymer ?
#
loop_
_entity_poly.entity_id
_entity_poly.type
_entity_poly.pdbx_seq_one_letter_code
_entity_poly.pdbx_strand_id
1 'polypeptide(L)' 'MFVEYLLYEGRSRGGQTRKEQLGTEGYQQMGRKGGLSTGDKPGGEHAEEEGVEIDESKFRTKT' A
#
# COMPACT_ATOMS: atom_id res chain seq x y z
N MET A 1 19.80 9.21 -19.11
CA MET A 1 18.39 9.39 -19.54
C MET A 1 17.61 8.07 -19.65
N PHE A 2 18.23 6.96 -20.09
CA PHE A 2 17.54 5.65 -20.25
C PHE A 2 17.32 4.87 -18.92
N VAL A 3 18.23 4.98 -17.96
CA VAL A 3 18.15 4.28 -16.66
C VAL A 3 17.03 4.83 -15.77
N GLU A 4 16.92 6.16 -15.68
CA GLU A 4 15.86 6.85 -14.93
C GLU A 4 14.45 6.47 -15.43
N TYR A 5 14.29 6.30 -16.74
CA TYR A 5 13.03 5.90 -17.37
C TYR A 5 12.59 4.49 -16.95
N LEU A 6 13.52 3.53 -16.92
CA LEU A 6 13.24 2.15 -16.49
C LEU A 6 12.89 2.06 -15.00
N LEU A 7 13.57 2.83 -14.13
CA LEU A 7 13.20 2.90 -12.71
C LEU A 7 11.82 3.50 -12.49
N TYR A 8 11.48 4.56 -13.24
CA TYR A 8 10.18 5.21 -13.16
C TYR A 8 9.04 4.29 -13.63
N GLU A 9 9.24 3.59 -14.75
CA GLU A 9 8.28 2.58 -15.22
C GLU A 9 8.14 1.42 -14.22
N GLY A 10 9.25 0.92 -13.66
CA GLY A 10 9.22 -0.17 -12.69
C GLY A 10 8.44 0.18 -11.41
N ARG A 11 8.65 1.38 -10.88
CA ARG A 11 7.90 1.90 -9.71
C ARG A 11 6.41 2.08 -10.01
N SER A 12 6.09 2.61 -11.19
CA SER A 12 4.70 2.82 -11.61
C SER A 12 3.96 1.51 -11.85
N ARG A 13 4.60 0.53 -12.49
CA ARG A 13 4.01 -0.78 -12.75
C ARG A 13 3.72 -1.55 -11.47
N GLY A 14 4.63 -1.57 -10.49
CA GLY A 14 4.41 -2.27 -9.23
C GLY A 14 3.19 -1.77 -8.46
N GLY A 15 2.98 -0.45 -8.41
CA GLY A 15 1.79 0.16 -7.79
C GLY A 15 0.50 -0.16 -8.54
N GLN A 16 0.54 -0.11 -9.89
CA GLN A 16 -0.61 -0.45 -10.72
C GLN A 16 -1.01 -1.93 -10.60
N THR A 17 -0.04 -2.86 -10.62
CA THR A 17 -0.30 -4.29 -10.42
C THR A 17 -0.95 -4.55 -9.07
N ARG A 18 -0.49 -3.89 -7.99
CA ARG A 18 -1.08 -4.05 -6.65
C ARG A 18 -2.52 -3.51 -6.60
N LYS A 19 -2.79 -2.39 -7.28
CA LYS A 19 -4.14 -1.82 -7.40
C LYS A 19 -5.09 -2.75 -8.15
N GLU A 20 -4.61 -3.39 -9.20
CA GLU A 20 -5.41 -4.34 -10.00
C GLU A 20 -5.72 -5.62 -9.20
N GLN A 21 -4.73 -6.12 -8.44
CA GLN A 21 -4.86 -7.31 -7.60
C GLN A 21 -5.77 -7.13 -6.37
N LEU A 22 -5.75 -5.95 -5.74
CA LEU A 22 -6.48 -5.67 -4.50
C LEU A 22 -7.77 -4.88 -4.71
N GLY A 23 -7.98 -4.37 -5.92
CA GLY A 23 -8.99 -3.37 -6.22
C GLY A 23 -8.70 -2.01 -5.58
N THR A 24 -9.55 -1.02 -5.90
CA THR A 24 -9.40 0.36 -5.41
C THR A 24 -9.43 0.44 -3.88
N GLU A 25 -10.32 -0.32 -3.24
CA GLU A 25 -10.53 -0.27 -1.79
C GLU A 25 -9.34 -0.88 -1.02
N GLY A 26 -8.85 -2.06 -1.41
CA GLY A 26 -7.68 -2.67 -0.80
C GLY A 26 -6.41 -1.85 -1.01
N TYR A 27 -6.25 -1.24 -2.19
CA TYR A 27 -5.13 -0.34 -2.47
C TYR A 27 -5.17 0.94 -1.62
N GLN A 28 -6.35 1.55 -1.45
CA GLN A 28 -6.52 2.73 -0.59
C GLN A 28 -6.20 2.43 0.87
N GLN A 29 -6.69 1.30 1.41
CA GLN A 29 -6.38 0.90 2.78
C GLN A 29 -4.89 0.64 2.99
N MET A 30 -4.21 0.09 1.96
CA MET A 30 -2.78 -0.18 2.03
C MET A 30 -1.98 1.12 2.04
N GLY A 31 -2.39 2.11 1.23
CA GLY A 31 -1.83 3.47 1.25
C GLY A 31 -2.05 4.18 2.58
N ARG A 32 -3.24 4.06 3.17
CA ARG A 32 -3.54 4.61 4.51
C ARG A 32 -2.64 3.99 5.59
N LYS A 33 -2.50 2.66 5.63
CA LYS A 33 -1.58 1.97 6.55
C LYS A 33 -0.13 2.43 6.38
N GLY A 34 0.31 2.61 5.13
CA GLY A 34 1.65 3.11 4.81
C GLY A 34 1.88 4.54 5.28
N GLY A 35 0.88 5.43 5.14
CA GLY A 35 0.94 6.82 5.62
C GLY A 35 0.92 6.95 7.14
N LEU A 36 0.33 5.99 7.85
CA LEU A 36 0.30 5.93 9.31
C LEU A 36 1.59 5.33 9.94
N SER A 37 2.47 4.76 9.11
CA SER A 37 3.76 4.25 9.57
C SER A 37 4.71 5.43 9.82
N THR A 38 4.77 5.90 11.06
CA THR A 38 5.80 6.85 11.49
C THR A 38 7.11 6.08 11.68
N GLY A 39 8.28 6.69 11.42
CA GLY A 39 9.59 6.00 11.42
C GLY A 39 9.92 5.13 12.65
N ASP A 40 9.23 5.37 13.77
CA ASP A 40 9.38 4.67 15.04
C ASP A 40 8.31 3.60 15.32
N LYS A 41 7.19 3.55 14.57
CA LYS A 41 6.06 2.62 14.81
C LYS A 41 5.48 2.06 13.51
N PRO A 42 5.19 0.75 13.43
CA PRO A 42 4.52 0.18 12.27
C PRO A 42 3.10 0.75 12.16
N GLY A 43 2.69 1.16 10.95
CA GLY A 43 1.39 1.81 10.73
C GLY A 43 0.15 0.95 11.00
N GLY A 44 0.31 -0.34 11.34
CA GLY A 44 -0.77 -1.15 11.90
C GLY A 44 -1.11 -0.74 13.33
N GLU A 45 -0.10 -0.61 14.18
CA GLU A 45 -0.25 -0.24 15.60
C GLU A 45 -0.82 1.17 15.74
N HIS A 46 -0.41 2.09 14.85
CA HIS A 46 -0.91 3.46 14.85
C HIS A 46 -2.32 3.59 14.25
N ALA A 47 -2.70 2.72 13.31
CA ALA A 47 -4.07 2.64 12.81
C ALA A 47 -5.04 2.19 13.90
N GLU A 48 -4.63 1.22 14.73
CA GLU A 48 -5.41 0.79 15.89
C GLU A 48 -5.52 1.89 16.96
N GLU A 49 -4.44 2.69 17.15
CA GLU A 49 -4.40 3.82 18.09
C GLU A 49 -5.31 4.99 17.67
N GLU A 50 -5.41 5.29 16.36
CA GLU A 50 -6.34 6.31 15.81
C GLU A 50 -7.77 5.77 15.57
N GLY A 51 -8.04 4.50 15.88
CA GLY A 51 -9.35 3.88 15.64
C GLY A 51 -9.66 3.68 14.15
N VAL A 52 -8.65 3.64 13.29
CA VAL A 52 -8.77 3.30 11.87
C VAL A 52 -8.85 1.78 11.76
N GLU A 53 -10.06 1.25 11.61
CA GLU A 53 -10.26 -0.18 11.31
C GLU A 53 -9.67 -0.50 9.93
N ILE A 54 -8.52 -1.18 9.92
CA ILE A 54 -7.87 -1.64 8.70
C ILE A 54 -8.16 -3.12 8.51
N ASP A 55 -8.94 -3.44 7.48
CA ASP A 55 -9.25 -4.82 7.13
C ASP A 55 -8.07 -5.45 6.39
N GLU A 56 -7.19 -6.14 7.14
CA GLU A 56 -5.99 -6.76 6.58
C GLU A 56 -6.29 -7.87 5.56
N SER A 57 -7.52 -8.41 5.58
CA SER A 57 -7.96 -9.40 4.60
C SER A 57 -7.98 -8.83 3.17
N LYS A 58 -8.09 -7.50 3.02
CA LYS A 58 -8.09 -6.77 1.74
C LYS A 58 -6.72 -6.60 1.12
N PHE A 59 -5.65 -6.97 1.84
CA PHE A 59 -4.28 -6.92 1.33
C PHE A 59 -3.81 -8.23 0.70
N ARG A 60 -4.62 -9.29 0.80
CA ARG A 60 -4.31 -10.61 0.25
C ARG A 60 -5.04 -10.79 -1.08
N THR A 61 -4.30 -11.23 -2.09
CA THR A 61 -4.91 -11.76 -3.31
C THR A 61 -5.56 -13.09 -2.98
N LYS A 62 -6.84 -13.26 -3.33
CA LYS A 62 -7.44 -14.60 -3.36
C LYS A 62 -6.73 -15.39 -4.45
N THR A 63 -6.00 -16.43 -4.04
CA THR A 63 -5.39 -17.41 -4.95
C THR A 63 -6.45 -18.08 -5.81
#